data_AF-A0AAW9QSW9-F1
#
_entry.id   AF-A0AAW9QSW9-F1
#
_cell.length_a   1.000
_cell.length_b   1.000
_cell.length_c   1.000
_cell.angle_alpha   90.00
_cell.angle_beta   90.00
_cell.angle_gamma   90.00
#
_symmetry.space_group_name_H-M   'P 1'
#
loop_
_entity.id
_entity.type
_entity.pdbx_description
1 polymer ?
#
loop_
_entity_poly.entity_id
_entity_poly.type
_entity_poly.pdbx_seq_one_letter_code
_entity_poly.pdbx_strand_id
1 'polypeptide(L)'
;MVVQTCPDIGTTPDRSLDPKIFNRIFAKTVKNRGLQGKQIAEWTGRTPNSISRIRTGEDSPRLCDFVEILSAIEAKDPGFFEAFCRELSGQSRRMTISPEEFVNSLDSSEFAALMMAAAIRLSQSEAARRAS
;
A
#
# COMPACT_ATOMS: atom_id res chain seq x y z
N MET A 1 4.41 -31.88 44.11
CA MET A 1 4.57 -31.74 42.64
C MET A 1 3.75 -30.54 42.22
N VAL A 2 4.40 -29.42 41.88
CA VAL A 2 3.74 -28.22 41.36
C VAL A 2 3.65 -28.41 39.86
N VAL A 3 2.44 -28.56 39.33
CA VAL A 3 2.18 -28.56 37.89
C VAL A 3 2.22 -27.09 37.45
N GLN A 4 3.34 -26.68 36.84
CA GLN A 4 3.41 -25.42 36.12
C GLN A 4 2.46 -25.50 34.93
N THR A 5 1.30 -24.85 35.03
CA THR A 5 0.46 -24.58 33.86
C THR A 5 1.13 -23.50 33.04
N CYS A 6 1.41 -23.81 31.77
CA CYS A 6 1.86 -22.85 30.78
C CYS A 6 0.90 -21.65 30.76
N PRO A 7 1.41 -20.40 30.76
CA PRO A 7 0.54 -19.25 30.59
C PRO A 7 -0.11 -19.31 29.21
N ASP A 8 -1.42 -19.13 29.20
CA ASP A 8 -2.26 -18.97 28.02
C ASP A 8 -1.73 -17.76 27.23
N ILE A 9 -0.92 -18.02 26.20
CA ILE A 9 -0.43 -16.99 25.29
C ILE A 9 -1.66 -16.61 24.48
N GLY A 10 -2.27 -15.51 24.92
CA GLY A 10 -3.48 -14.95 24.37
C GLY A 10 -3.47 -15.05 22.85
N THR A 11 -4.58 -15.56 22.34
CA THR A 11 -4.97 -15.63 20.93
C THR A 11 -4.38 -14.43 20.19
N THR A 12 -3.28 -14.64 19.46
CA THR A 12 -2.82 -13.67 18.47
C THR A 12 -4.04 -13.34 17.63
N PRO A 13 -4.46 -12.05 17.53
CA PRO A 13 -5.59 -11.71 16.69
C PRO A 13 -5.26 -12.26 15.31
N ASP A 14 -6.15 -13.10 14.81
CA ASP A 14 -6.13 -13.64 13.46
C ASP A 14 -5.76 -12.48 12.53
N ARG A 15 -4.49 -12.42 12.10
CA ARG A 15 -4.00 -11.45 11.12
C ARG A 15 -4.45 -11.94 9.73
N SER A 16 -5.71 -12.33 9.60
CA SER A 16 -6.35 -12.48 8.32
C SER A 16 -6.35 -11.09 7.70
N LEU A 17 -5.36 -10.86 6.83
CA LEU A 17 -5.29 -9.67 5.99
C LEU A 17 -6.64 -9.55 5.31
N ASP A 18 -7.38 -8.49 5.65
CA ASP A 18 -8.66 -8.19 5.04
C ASP A 18 -8.46 -8.21 3.51
N PRO A 19 -9.05 -9.18 2.78
CA PRO A 19 -8.79 -9.35 1.36
C PRO A 19 -9.23 -8.12 0.54
N LYS A 20 -10.01 -7.21 1.15
CA LYS A 20 -10.50 -5.97 0.54
C LYS A 20 -9.83 -4.72 1.11
N ILE A 21 -8.69 -4.86 1.81
CA ILE A 21 -7.96 -3.73 2.38
C ILE A 21 -7.66 -2.65 1.33
N PHE A 22 -7.20 -3.04 0.15
CA PHE A 22 -6.88 -2.11 -0.95
C PHE A 22 -8.10 -1.30 -1.40
N ASN A 23 -9.24 -1.97 -1.62
CA ASN A 23 -10.49 -1.33 -2.01
C ASN A 23 -11.00 -0.35 -0.94
N ARG A 24 -10.95 -0.77 0.33
CA ARG A 24 -11.38 0.08 1.45
C ARG A 24 -10.52 1.32 1.55
N ILE A 25 -9.21 1.16 1.47
CA ILE A 25 -8.26 2.28 1.54
C ILE A 25 -8.42 3.19 0.33
N PHE A 26 -8.58 2.63 -0.87
CA PHE A 26 -8.85 3.41 -2.08
C PHE A 26 -10.12 4.25 -1.94
N ALA A 27 -11.22 3.65 -1.49
CA ALA A 27 -12.48 4.36 -1.25
C ALA A 27 -12.32 5.48 -0.20
N LYS A 28 -11.52 5.23 0.85
CA LYS A 28 -11.19 6.20 1.89
C LYS A 28 -10.36 7.37 1.34
N THR A 29 -9.29 7.10 0.59
CA THR A 29 -8.43 8.14 0.00
C THR A 29 -9.20 9.01 -1.00
N VAL A 30 -10.02 8.39 -1.86
CA VAL A 30 -10.94 9.09 -2.77
C VAL A 30 -11.86 10.05 -2.01
N LYS A 31 -12.47 9.58 -0.91
CA LYS A 31 -13.35 10.40 -0.07
C LYS A 31 -12.59 11.55 0.60
N ASN A 32 -11.41 11.29 1.17
CA ASN A 32 -10.61 12.28 1.88
C ASN A 32 -10.10 13.40 0.96
N ARG A 33 -9.88 13.10 -0.32
CA ARG A 33 -9.45 14.09 -1.33
C ARG A 33 -10.61 14.72 -2.10
N GLY A 34 -11.86 14.40 -1.73
CA GLY A 34 -13.05 14.98 -2.36
C GLY A 34 -13.26 14.58 -3.82
N LEU A 35 -12.66 13.47 -4.26
CA LEU A 35 -12.76 13.02 -5.64
C LEU A 35 -14.09 12.31 -5.92
N GLN A 36 -14.70 12.63 -7.05
CA GLN A 36 -15.93 11.97 -7.48
C GLN A 36 -15.63 10.75 -8.36
N GLY A 37 -16.46 9.71 -8.24
CA GLY A 37 -16.31 8.48 -9.03
C GLY A 37 -16.38 8.72 -10.55
N LYS A 38 -17.16 9.72 -10.99
CA LYS A 38 -17.26 10.12 -12.40
C LYS A 38 -15.93 10.71 -12.91
N GLN A 39 -15.28 11.56 -12.12
CA GLN A 39 -13.98 12.14 -12.48
C GLN A 39 -12.90 11.05 -12.61
N ILE A 40 -12.87 10.12 -11.65
CA ILE A 40 -11.93 8.99 -11.67
C ILE A 40 -12.18 8.10 -12.91
N ALA A 41 -13.43 7.84 -13.25
CA ALA A 41 -13.79 7.08 -14.45
C ALA A 41 -13.25 7.74 -15.73
N GLU A 42 -13.41 9.06 -15.86
CA GLU A 42 -12.88 9.84 -16.98
C GLU A 42 -11.35 9.78 -17.06
N TRP A 43 -10.64 9.91 -15.92
CA TRP A 43 -9.18 9.90 -15.90
C TRP A 43 -8.57 8.53 -16.20
N THR A 44 -9.25 7.47 -15.78
CA THR A 44 -8.79 6.09 -15.93
C THR A 44 -9.26 5.44 -17.23
N GLY A 45 -10.14 6.09 -18.00
CA GLY A 45 -10.80 5.51 -19.17
C GLY A 45 -11.76 4.36 -18.84
N ARG A 46 -12.15 4.21 -17.57
CA ARG A 46 -13.05 3.15 -17.09
C ARG A 46 -14.49 3.66 -17.00
N THR A 47 -15.45 2.74 -16.89
CA THR A 47 -16.85 3.12 -16.70
C THR A 47 -17.10 3.57 -15.25
N PRO A 48 -18.04 4.51 -15.01
CA PRO A 48 -18.43 4.91 -13.65
C PRO A 48 -18.87 3.72 -12.78
N ASN A 49 -19.55 2.74 -13.39
CA ASN A 49 -19.97 1.52 -12.72
C ASN A 49 -18.77 0.67 -12.26
N SER A 50 -17.74 0.53 -13.09
CA SER A 50 -16.50 -0.20 -12.72
C SER A 50 -15.83 0.45 -11.50
N ILE A 51 -15.66 1.79 -11.51
CA ILE A 51 -15.09 2.51 -10.38
C ILE A 51 -15.96 2.36 -9.12
N SER A 52 -17.29 2.40 -9.27
CA SER A 52 -18.21 2.20 -8.14
C SER A 52 -18.03 0.83 -7.49
N ARG A 53 -17.99 -0.25 -8.28
CA ARG A 53 -17.82 -1.62 -7.79
C ARG A 53 -16.48 -1.84 -7.09
N ILE A 54 -15.42 -1.18 -7.58
CA ILE A 54 -14.11 -1.18 -6.91
C ILE A 54 -14.22 -0.49 -5.55
N ARG A 55 -14.87 0.67 -5.48
CA ARG A 55 -15.03 1.43 -4.23
C ARG A 55 -15.89 0.73 -3.18
N THR A 56 -16.92 -0.02 -3.60
CA THR A 56 -17.75 -0.81 -2.68
C THR A 56 -17.11 -2.16 -2.30
N GLY A 57 -16.00 -2.53 -2.97
CA GLY A 57 -15.35 -3.82 -2.78
C GLY A 57 -16.14 -4.99 -3.36
N GLU A 58 -17.10 -4.73 -4.25
CA GLU A 58 -17.79 -5.74 -5.06
C GLU A 58 -16.91 -6.30 -6.18
N ASP A 59 -15.93 -5.51 -6.62
CA ASP A 59 -14.91 -5.93 -7.59
C ASP A 59 -13.52 -5.66 -7.01
N SER A 60 -12.61 -6.62 -7.12
CA SER A 60 -11.23 -6.50 -6.67
C SER A 60 -10.33 -6.67 -7.89
N PRO A 61 -9.88 -5.56 -8.52
CA PRO A 61 -9.02 -5.64 -9.68
C PRO A 61 -7.73 -6.38 -9.36
N ARG A 62 -7.10 -6.94 -10.39
CA ARG A 62 -5.74 -7.47 -10.25
C ARG A 62 -4.78 -6.33 -9.90
N LEU A 63 -3.66 -6.65 -9.27
CA LEU A 63 -2.70 -5.65 -8.81
C LEU A 63 -2.25 -4.71 -9.94
N CYS A 64 -1.93 -5.23 -11.12
CA CYS A 64 -1.54 -4.40 -12.27
C CYS A 64 -2.65 -3.42 -12.68
N ASP A 65 -3.88 -3.91 -12.81
CA ASP A 65 -5.06 -3.11 -13.15
C ASP A 65 -5.31 -2.00 -12.10
N PHE A 66 -5.03 -2.31 -10.83
CA PHE A 66 -5.17 -1.37 -9.72
C PHE A 66 -4.09 -0.28 -9.74
N VAL A 67 -2.84 -0.65 -10.02
CA VAL A 67 -1.72 0.29 -10.15
C VAL A 67 -1.94 1.26 -11.31
N GLU A 68 -2.51 0.80 -12.43
CA GLU A 68 -2.90 1.68 -13.55
C GLU A 68 -3.94 2.71 -13.12
N ILE A 69 -4.95 2.30 -12.35
CA ILE A 69 -5.96 3.22 -11.80
C ILE A 69 -5.29 4.27 -10.92
N LEU A 70 -4.44 3.85 -9.99
CA LEU A 70 -3.74 4.76 -9.08
C LEU A 70 -2.84 5.74 -9.84
N SER A 71 -2.12 5.27 -10.86
CA SER A 71 -1.22 6.09 -11.68
C SER A 71 -1.96 7.12 -12.51
N ALA A 72 -3.11 6.75 -13.08
CA ALA A 72 -3.97 7.67 -13.84
C ALA A 72 -4.55 8.77 -12.93
N ILE A 73 -4.90 8.45 -11.68
CA ILE A 73 -5.34 9.45 -10.71
C ILE A 73 -4.18 10.35 -10.29
N GLU A 74 -2.99 9.81 -9.99
CA GLU A 74 -1.80 10.57 -9.63
C GLU A 74 -1.43 11.62 -10.71
N ALA A 75 -1.56 11.27 -11.99
CA ALA A 75 -1.31 12.19 -13.10
C ALA A 75 -2.26 13.40 -13.15
N LYS A 76 -3.43 13.32 -12.47
CA LYS A 76 -4.45 14.38 -12.43
C LYS A 76 -4.58 15.05 -11.06
N ASP A 77 -4.28 14.32 -9.99
CA ASP A 77 -4.28 14.75 -8.60
C ASP A 77 -2.98 14.31 -7.91
N PRO A 78 -1.87 15.06 -8.08
CA PRO A 78 -0.57 14.70 -7.52
C PRO A 78 -0.58 14.48 -6.00
N GLY A 79 0.17 13.48 -5.55
CA GLY A 79 0.23 13.03 -4.16
C GLY A 79 -0.92 12.08 -3.76
N PHE A 80 -1.81 11.71 -4.69
CA PHE A 80 -2.86 10.72 -4.43
C PHE A 80 -2.25 9.37 -4.04
N PHE A 81 -1.23 8.93 -4.77
CA PHE A 81 -0.54 7.67 -4.51
C PHE A 81 0.11 7.66 -3.12
N GLU A 82 0.78 8.76 -2.75
CA GLU A 82 1.37 8.90 -1.41
C GLU A 82 0.31 8.84 -0.31
N ALA A 83 -0.81 9.55 -0.49
CA ALA A 83 -1.93 9.53 0.45
C ALA A 83 -2.57 8.13 0.56
N PHE A 84 -2.69 7.42 -0.56
CA PHE A 84 -3.16 6.03 -0.59
C PHE A 84 -2.22 5.11 0.18
N CYS A 85 -0.92 5.14 -0.11
CA CYS A 85 0.08 4.33 0.58
C CYS A 85 0.11 4.63 2.09
N ARG A 86 0.00 5.91 2.46
CA ARG A 86 -0.06 6.34 3.87
C ARG A 86 -1.28 5.81 4.59
N GLU A 87 -2.43 5.75 3.93
CA GLU A 87 -3.63 5.14 4.51
C GLU A 87 -3.53 3.61 4.55
N LEU A 88 -2.90 2.99 3.54
CA LEU A 88 -2.71 1.55 3.42
C LEU A 88 -1.75 1.00 4.48
N SER A 89 -0.65 1.71 4.73
CA SER A 89 0.27 1.41 5.82
C SER A 89 -0.35 1.65 7.21
N GLY A 90 -1.60 2.14 7.25
CA GLY A 90 -2.17 2.86 8.38
C GLY A 90 -1.41 4.15 8.62
N GLN A 91 -1.93 5.00 9.53
CA GLN A 91 -1.04 5.81 10.35
C GLN A 91 -0.05 4.87 11.04
N SER A 92 0.98 4.41 10.33
CA SER A 92 2.13 3.72 10.89
C SER A 92 2.79 4.81 11.73
N ARG A 93 2.30 4.93 12.97
CA ARG A 93 2.86 5.72 14.04
C ARG A 93 4.24 5.13 14.28
N ARG A 94 5.18 5.47 13.41
CA ARG A 94 6.49 4.83 13.29
C ARG A 94 6.33 3.36 12.92
N MET A 95 7.14 2.88 11.98
CA MET A 95 7.67 1.53 12.16
C MET A 95 8.29 1.53 13.57
N THR A 96 7.57 1.02 14.56
CA THR A 96 8.15 0.64 15.86
C THR A 96 8.90 -0.68 15.74
N ILE A 97 8.97 -1.23 14.53
CA ILE A 97 9.91 -2.28 14.15
C ILE A 97 11.24 -1.61 13.80
N SER A 98 12.32 -2.11 14.40
CA SER A 98 13.65 -1.62 14.05
C SER A 98 13.96 -1.93 12.58
N PRO A 99 14.91 -1.23 11.95
CA PRO A 99 15.36 -1.58 10.59
C PRO A 99 15.80 -3.05 10.50
N GLU A 100 16.39 -3.60 11.55
CA GLU A 100 16.75 -5.03 11.59
C GLU A 100 15.51 -5.92 11.60
N GLU A 101 14.51 -5.62 12.44
CA GLU A 101 13.26 -6.39 12.49
C GLU A 101 12.50 -6.33 11.16
N PHE A 102 12.52 -5.17 10.49
CA PHE A 102 11.92 -5.02 9.17
C PHE A 102 12.63 -5.90 8.15
N VAL A 103 13.97 -5.83 8.05
CA VAL A 103 14.74 -6.66 7.12
C VAL A 103 14.56 -8.15 7.40
N ASN A 104 14.57 -8.55 8.68
CA ASN A 104 14.37 -9.94 9.09
C ASN A 104 12.95 -10.46 8.82
N SER A 105 11.98 -9.58 8.61
CA SER A 105 10.61 -9.95 8.26
C SER A 105 10.39 -10.20 6.77
N LEU A 106 11.33 -9.82 5.91
CA LEU A 106 11.25 -9.98 4.46
C LEU A 106 11.69 -11.38 4.03
N ASP A 107 11.01 -11.95 3.05
CA ASP A 107 11.53 -13.13 2.36
C ASP A 107 12.69 -12.76 1.42
N SER A 108 13.40 -13.77 0.90
CA SER A 108 14.58 -13.57 0.04
C SER A 108 14.27 -12.75 -1.22
N SER A 109 13.05 -12.85 -1.76
CA SER A 109 12.64 -12.11 -2.96
C SER A 109 12.30 -10.66 -2.66
N GLU A 110 11.62 -10.42 -1.54
CA GLU A 110 11.28 -9.08 -1.05
C GLU A 110 12.54 -8.31 -0.63
N PHE A 111 13.47 -8.98 0.04
CA PHE A 111 14.77 -8.40 0.40
C PHE A 111 15.60 -8.06 -0.84
N ALA A 112 15.65 -8.94 -1.84
CA ALA A 112 16.35 -8.67 -3.09
C ALA A 112 15.74 -7.47 -3.84
N ALA A 113 14.42 -7.38 -3.90
CA ALA A 113 13.71 -6.24 -4.49
C ALA A 113 14.05 -4.92 -3.76
N LEU A 114 14.09 -4.95 -2.43
CA LEU A 114 14.49 -3.79 -1.61
C LEU A 114 15.93 -3.36 -1.90
N MET A 115 16.88 -4.30 -1.93
CA MET A 115 18.29 -4.02 -2.21
C MET A 115 18.48 -3.44 -3.62
N MET A 116 17.78 -3.96 -4.62
CA MET A 116 17.82 -3.43 -5.99
C MET A 116 17.26 -2.00 -6.06
N ALA A 117 16.13 -1.73 -5.40
CA ALA A 117 15.54 -0.39 -5.35
C ALA A 117 16.49 0.61 -4.67
N ALA A 118 17.14 0.21 -3.56
CA ALA A 118 18.14 1.03 -2.87
C ALA A 118 19.35 1.33 -3.77
N ALA A 119 19.87 0.32 -4.47
CA ALA A 119 21.00 0.48 -5.39
C ALA A 119 20.68 1.43 -6.55
N ILE A 120 19.49 1.34 -7.15
CA ILE A 120 19.04 2.25 -8.22
C ILE A 120 18.96 3.70 -7.70
N ARG A 121 18.42 3.90 -6.50
CA ARG A 121 18.30 5.25 -5.92
C ARG A 121 19.68 5.85 -5.61
N LEU A 122 20.61 5.05 -5.10
CA LEU A 122 21.98 5.49 -4.83
C LEU A 122 22.71 5.88 -6.12
N SER A 123 22.60 5.06 -7.17
CA SER A 123 23.26 5.36 -8.45
C SER A 123 22.72 6.61 -9.14
N GLN A 124 21.40 6.84 -9.06
CA GLN A 124 20.78 8.06 -9.58
C GLN A 124 21.19 9.31 -8.78
N SER A 125 21.29 9.19 -7.46
CA SER A 125 21.75 10.27 -6.57
C SER A 125 23.21 10.65 -6.84
N GLU A 126 24.07 9.66 -7.07
CA GLU A 126 25.48 9.89 -7.44
C GLU A 126 25.62 10.51 -8.83
N ALA A 127 24.81 10.07 -9.80
CA ALA A 127 24.80 10.66 -11.14
C ALA A 127 24.38 12.14 -11.09
N ALA A 128 23.36 12.48 -10.28
CA ALA A 128 22.92 13.86 -10.10
C ALA A 128 23.99 14.75 -9.44
N ARG A 129 24.73 14.23 -8.45
CA ARG A 129 25.84 14.96 -7.79
C ARG A 129 27.05 15.19 -8.69
N ARG A 130 27.29 14.33 -9.68
CA ARG A 130 28.39 14.51 -10.64
C ARG A 130 28.04 15.46 -11.78
N ALA A 131 26.76 15.73 -12.00
CA ALA A 131 26.26 16.64 -13.03
C ALA A 131 26.04 18.09 -12.52
N SER A 132 26.17 18.31 -11.20
CA SER A 132 26.12 19.62 -10.52
C SER A 132 27.51 20.14 -10.20
#